data_AF-A0A1Z3U5S5-F1
#
_entry.id   AF-A0A1Z3U5S5-F1
#
_cell.length_a   1.000
_cell.length_b   1.000
_cell.length_c   1.000
_cell.angle_alpha   90.00
_cell.angle_beta   90.00
_cell.angle_gamma   90.00
#
_symmetry.space_group_name_H-M   'P 1'
#
loop_
_entity.id
_entity.type
_entity.pdbx_description
1 polymer ?
#
loop_
_entity_poly.entity_id
_entity_poly.type
_entity_poly.pdbx_seq_one_letter_code
_entity_poly.pdbx_strand_id
1 'polypeptide(L)' 'MADHDRIEGAAKNIGGKIKEGVGKVTGDTKMQAEGKADQVEGKVQNTVGGVKDSLRDKA' A
#
# COMPACT_ATOMS: atom_id res chain seq x y z
N MET A 1 -31.00 7.75 -22.38
CA MET A 1 -30.26 7.90 -21.11
C MET A 1 -29.42 6.67 -20.73
N ALA A 2 -29.71 5.46 -21.22
CA ALA A 2 -28.93 4.25 -20.89
C ALA A 2 -27.59 4.14 -21.64
N ASP A 3 -27.46 4.82 -22.78
CA ASP A 3 -26.29 4.70 -23.65
C ASP A 3 -25.08 5.50 -23.15
N HIS A 4 -25.32 6.65 -22.50
CA HIS A 4 -24.25 7.47 -21.95
C HIS A 4 -23.58 6.78 -20.76
N ASP A 5 -24.39 6.20 -19.87
CA ASP A 5 -23.92 5.47 -18.67
C ASP A 5 -23.08 4.23 -19.02
N ARG A 6 -23.45 3.49 -20.08
CA ARG A 6 -22.66 2.35 -20.56
C ARG A 6 -21.32 2.75 -21.16
N ILE A 7 -21.30 3.85 -21.92
CA ILE A 7 -20.06 4.38 -22.51
C ILE A 7 -19.15 4.93 -21.42
N GLU A 8 -19.71 5.65 -20.44
CA GLU A 8 -18.97 6.22 -19.32
C GLU A 8 -18.40 5.11 -18.42
N GLY A 9 -19.19 4.05 -18.16
CA GLY A 9 -18.75 2.86 -17.45
C GLY A 9 -17.62 2.11 -18.18
N ALA A 10 -17.72 1.95 -19.51
CA ALA A 10 -16.70 1.29 -20.31
C ALA A 10 -15.40 2.11 -20.41
N ALA A 11 -15.51 3.42 -20.60
CA ALA A 11 -14.36 4.34 -20.62
C ALA A 11 -13.63 4.37 -19.28
N LYS A 12 -14.38 4.37 -18.17
CA LYS A 12 -13.83 4.30 -16.81
C LYS A 12 -13.15 2.96 -16.53
N ASN A 13 -13.67 1.86 -17.07
CA ASN A 13 -13.06 0.53 -16.96
C ASN A 13 -11.74 0.46 -17.75
N ILE A 14 -11.71 0.99 -18.97
CA ILE A 14 -10.50 1.05 -19.80
C ILE A 14 -9.45 1.97 -19.16
N GLY A 15 -9.83 3.18 -18.75
CA GLY A 15 -8.94 4.11 -18.06
C GLY A 15 -8.43 3.57 -16.72
N GLY A 16 -9.28 2.83 -16.00
CA GLY A 16 -8.92 2.10 -14.79
C GLY A 16 -7.86 1.04 -15.05
N LYS A 17 -8.04 0.18 -16.05
CA LYS A 17 -7.06 -0.86 -16.43
C LYS A 17 -5.74 -0.27 -16.91
N ILE A 18 -5.76 0.85 -17.64
CA ILE A 18 -4.55 1.55 -18.05
C ILE A 18 -3.82 2.15 -16.84
N LYS A 19 -4.54 2.79 -15.90
CA LYS A 19 -3.94 3.26 -14.64
C LYS A 19 -3.47 2.12 -13.74
N GLU A 20 -4.11 0.96 -13.75
CA GLU A 20 -3.67 -0.20 -13.00
C GLU A 20 -2.41 -0.81 -13.61
N GLY A 21 -2.33 -0.89 -14.94
CA GLY A 21 -1.16 -1.36 -15.66
C GLY A 21 0.03 -0.42 -15.49
N VAL A 22 -0.17 0.88 -15.72
CA VAL A 22 0.86 1.89 -15.47
C VAL A 22 1.17 1.99 -13.98
N GLY A 23 0.17 1.86 -13.12
CA GLY A 23 0.32 1.83 -11.67
C GLY A 23 1.25 0.70 -11.24
N LYS A 24 1.04 -0.54 -11.70
CA LYS A 24 1.90 -1.70 -11.41
C LYS A 24 3.28 -1.64 -12.06
N VAL A 25 3.41 -0.95 -13.20
CA VAL A 25 4.67 -0.85 -13.95
C VAL A 25 5.53 0.33 -13.47
N THR A 26 4.89 1.43 -13.03
CA THR A 26 5.54 2.66 -12.55
C THR A 26 5.66 2.70 -11.02
N GLY A 27 4.69 2.18 -10.29
CA GLY A 27 4.75 1.92 -8.86
C GLY A 27 4.79 0.40 -8.67
N ASP A 28 5.94 -0.17 -8.36
CA ASP A 28 6.00 -0.68 -6.98
C ASP A 28 7.44 -0.91 -6.53
N THR A 29 8.48 -0.59 -7.31
CA THR A 29 9.85 -0.85 -6.84
C THR A 29 10.23 0.10 -5.71
N LYS A 30 9.91 1.40 -5.81
CA LYS A 30 10.10 2.36 -4.72
C LYS A 30 9.11 2.15 -3.58
N MET A 31 7.82 1.97 -3.88
CA MET A 31 6.79 1.83 -2.84
C MET A 31 6.85 0.47 -2.12
N GLN A 32 7.23 -0.63 -2.80
CA GLN A 32 7.56 -1.89 -2.11
C GLN A 32 8.89 -1.84 -1.40
N ALA A 33 9.90 -1.10 -1.89
CA ALA A 33 11.16 -0.94 -1.16
C ALA A 33 10.94 -0.13 0.13
N GLU A 34 10.23 0.99 0.05
CA GLU A 34 9.82 1.78 1.21
C GLU A 34 8.92 0.95 2.13
N GLY A 35 7.89 0.27 1.62
CA GLY A 35 7.02 -0.58 2.43
C GLY A 35 7.73 -1.78 3.08
N LYS A 36 8.74 -2.37 2.43
CA LYS A 36 9.59 -3.40 3.02
C LYS A 36 10.52 -2.84 4.10
N ALA A 37 11.09 -1.65 3.87
CA ALA A 37 11.89 -0.96 4.88
C ALA A 37 11.04 -0.60 6.11
N ASP A 38 9.83 -0.06 5.89
CA ASP A 38 8.86 0.29 6.93
C ASP A 38 8.41 -0.95 7.72
N GLN A 39 8.19 -2.08 7.05
CA GLN A 39 7.89 -3.35 7.75
C GLN A 39 9.04 -3.85 8.60
N VAL A 40 10.29 -3.67 8.15
CA VAL A 40 11.48 -4.06 8.91
C VAL A 40 11.64 -3.13 10.11
N GLU A 41 11.54 -1.82 9.91
CA GLU A 41 11.56 -0.83 11.00
C GLU A 41 10.45 -1.07 12.01
N GLY A 42 9.22 -1.30 11.56
CA GLY A 42 8.08 -1.58 12.43
C GLY A 42 8.26 -2.86 13.25
N LYS A 43 8.84 -3.93 12.68
CA LYS A 43 9.20 -5.15 13.44
C LYS A 43 10.29 -4.90 14.47
N VAL A 44 11.31 -4.13 14.11
CA VAL A 44 12.41 -3.78 15.04
C VAL A 44 11.89 -2.91 16.17
N GLN A 45 11.11 -1.87 15.86
CA GLN A 45 10.47 -1.01 16.86
C GLN A 45 9.51 -1.77 17.77
N ASN A 46 8.70 -2.69 17.24
CA ASN A 46 7.78 -3.47 18.07
C ASN A 46 8.56 -4.42 19.01
N THR A 47 9.64 -5.04 18.53
CA THR A 47 10.48 -5.91 19.37
C THR A 47 11.20 -5.12 20.46
N VAL A 48 11.83 -4.00 20.10
CA VAL A 48 12.53 -3.13 21.07
C VAL A 48 11.55 -2.46 22.03
N GLY A 49 10.39 -2.03 21.51
CA GLY A 49 9.29 -1.46 22.27
C GLY A 49 8.75 -2.46 23.28
N GLY A 50 8.37 -3.66 22.86
CA GLY A 50 7.86 -4.71 23.75
C GLY A 50 8.87 -5.17 24.82
N VAL A 51 10.18 -5.20 24.49
CA VAL A 51 11.23 -5.49 25.47
C VAL A 51 11.40 -4.34 26.46
N LYS A 52 11.44 -3.08 26.00
CA LYS A 52 11.49 -1.91 26.89
C LYS A 52 10.26 -1.83 27.79
N ASP A 53 9.09 -2.09 27.24
CA ASP A 53 7.81 -2.04 27.97
C ASP A 53 7.77 -3.13 29.04
N SER A 54 8.13 -4.38 28.70
CA SER A 54 8.21 -5.49 29.67
C SER A 54 9.23 -5.26 30.79
N LEU A 55 10.33 -4.54 30.51
CA LEU A 55 11.33 -4.18 31.51
C LEU A 55 10.87 -3.00 32.38
N ARG A 56 10.08 -2.09 31.83
CA ARG A 56 9.54 -0.92 32.53
C ARG A 56 8.32 -1.25 33.39
N ASP A 57 7.54 -2.24 32.99
CA ASP A 57 6.38 -2.74 33.74
C ASP A 57 6.80 -3.66 34.91
N LYS A 58 8.02 -4.22 34.86
CA LYS A 58 8.61 -5.06 35.93
C LYS A 58 9.48 -4.30 36.94
N ALA A 59 9.66 -2.98 36.79
CA ALA A 59 10.44 -2.12 37.69
C ALA A 59 9.50 -1.24 38.52
#